data_AF-A0A5C6LYY7-F1
#
_entry.id   AF-A0A5C6LYY7-F1
#
_cell.length_a   1.000
_cell.length_b   1.000
_cell.length_c   1.000
_cell.angle_alpha   90.00
_cell.angle_beta   90.00
_cell.angle_gamma   90.00
#
_symmetry.space_group_name_H-M   'P 1'
#
loop_
_entity.id
_entity.type
_entity.pdbx_description
1 polymer ?
#
loop_
_entity_poly.entity_id
_entity_poly.type
_entity_poly.pdbx_seq_one_letter_code
_entity_poly.pdbx_strand_id
1 'polypeptide(L)'
;MENERFTDTFTSIYGGEDYDAGKEQTGWNQAGFDDTQWKPAIVVMATEKQLLPEEDHPVKVMEVLPVQRISQPQPGIYMYDFGQNASGIID
;
A
#
# COMPACT_ATOMS: atom_id res chain seq x y z
N MET A 1 -14.35 12.61 15.51
CA MET A 1 -13.20 11.90 14.89
C MET A 1 -13.68 11.33 13.56
N GLU A 2 -14.11 12.17 12.61
CA GLU A 2 -15.12 11.72 11.64
C GLU A 2 -14.94 12.21 10.21
N ASN A 3 -13.75 12.67 9.78
CA ASN A 3 -13.58 13.15 8.39
C ASN A 3 -12.17 13.00 7.84
N GLU A 4 -11.41 11.99 8.29
CA GLU A 4 -10.13 11.69 7.64
C GLU A 4 -10.36 10.71 6.49
N ARG A 5 -10.26 11.21 5.27
CA ARG A 5 -10.36 10.42 4.03
C ARG A 5 -8.99 9.86 3.69
N PHE A 6 -8.62 8.78 4.35
CA PHE A 6 -7.50 7.93 3.94
C PHE A 6 -8.05 6.80 3.08
N THR A 7 -7.37 6.54 1.96
CA THR A 7 -7.67 5.41 1.07
C THR A 7 -7.37 4.10 1.77
N ASP A 8 -6.25 4.04 2.48
CA ASP A 8 -5.83 2.87 3.24
C ASP A 8 -6.50 2.95 4.61
N THR A 9 -7.43 2.03 4.86
CA THR A 9 -8.19 1.99 6.12
C THR A 9 -7.53 1.08 7.15
N PHE A 10 -6.67 0.17 6.70
CA PHE A 10 -5.84 -0.71 7.52
C PHE A 10 -4.58 -1.07 6.74
N THR A 11 -3.43 -1.12 7.42
CA THR A 11 -2.18 -1.64 6.85
C THR A 11 -1.35 -2.31 7.94
N SER A 12 -0.83 -3.51 7.67
CA SER A 12 -0.02 -4.29 8.60
C SER A 12 0.84 -5.31 7.86
N ILE A 13 2.11 -5.42 8.26
CA ILE A 13 3.06 -6.38 7.68
C ILE A 13 2.55 -7.83 7.76
N TYR A 14 1.83 -8.18 8.82
CA TYR A 14 1.27 -9.53 8.99
C TYR A 14 -0.24 -9.60 8.68
N GLY A 15 -0.93 -8.46 8.72
CA GLY A 15 -2.38 -8.39 8.58
C GLY A 15 -2.87 -8.08 7.17
N GLY A 16 -1.98 -7.68 6.25
CA GLY A 16 -2.35 -7.21 4.92
C GLY A 16 -2.79 -5.75 4.93
N GLU A 17 -3.58 -5.38 3.93
CA GLU A 17 -4.01 -4.00 3.67
C GLU A 17 -5.47 -3.96 3.19
N ASP A 18 -6.24 -3.00 3.72
CA ASP A 18 -7.61 -2.73 3.29
C ASP A 18 -7.68 -1.36 2.62
N TYR A 19 -7.96 -1.36 1.32
CA TYR A 19 -8.05 -0.17 0.47
C TYR A 19 -9.50 0.19 0.11
N ASP A 20 -9.89 1.45 0.30
CA ASP A 20 -11.17 2.02 -0.12
C ASP A 20 -10.97 3.11 -1.18
N ALA A 21 -11.10 2.71 -2.45
CA ALA A 21 -10.99 3.61 -3.61
C ALA A 21 -12.01 4.77 -3.57
N GLY A 22 -13.13 4.62 -2.87
CA GLY A 22 -14.14 5.67 -2.70
C GLY A 22 -13.63 6.86 -1.88
N LYS A 23 -12.49 6.73 -1.19
CA LYS A 23 -11.85 7.79 -0.40
C LYS A 23 -10.68 8.46 -1.11
N GLU A 24 -10.38 8.10 -2.35
CA GLU A 24 -9.30 8.70 -3.12
C GLU A 24 -9.46 10.22 -3.25
N GLN A 25 -8.37 10.94 -2.99
CA GLN A 25 -8.26 12.38 -3.20
C GLN A 25 -7.42 12.62 -4.46
N THR A 26 -8.06 12.64 -5.62
CA THR A 26 -7.37 12.79 -6.91
C THR A 26 -6.50 14.06 -6.93
N GLY A 27 -5.23 13.90 -7.33
CA GLY A 27 -4.30 15.02 -7.48
C GLY A 27 -3.73 15.57 -6.18
N TRP A 28 -3.92 14.90 -5.04
CA TRP A 28 -3.39 15.33 -3.73
C TRP A 28 -1.88 15.61 -3.73
N ASN A 29 -1.13 14.93 -4.59
CA ASN A 29 0.32 15.06 -4.73
C ASN A 29 0.75 16.06 -5.83
N GLN A 30 -0.19 16.84 -6.38
CA GLN A 30 0.07 17.83 -7.42
C GLN A 30 -0.06 19.25 -6.87
N ALA A 31 0.67 20.18 -7.50
CA ALA A 31 0.50 21.60 -7.20
C ALA A 31 -0.93 22.06 -7.51
N GLY A 32 -1.49 22.92 -6.66
CA GLY A 32 -2.84 23.47 -6.83
C GLY A 32 -3.97 22.58 -6.31
N PHE A 33 -3.66 21.46 -5.65
CA PHE A 33 -4.64 20.71 -4.88
C PHE A 33 -5.22 21.56 -3.72
N ASP A 34 -6.52 21.44 -3.46
CA ASP A 34 -7.18 22.10 -2.33
C ASP A 34 -7.06 21.23 -1.08
N ASP A 35 -6.06 21.55 -0.26
CA ASP A 35 -5.78 20.88 1.02
C ASP A 35 -6.41 21.61 2.22
N THR A 36 -7.36 22.53 2.01
CA THR A 36 -7.92 23.35 3.11
C THR A 36 -8.64 22.54 4.19
N GLN A 37 -9.03 21.31 3.90
CA GLN A 37 -9.65 20.38 4.86
C GLN A 37 -8.63 19.46 5.57
N TRP A 38 -7.36 19.51 5.18
CA TRP A 38 -6.33 18.69 5.80
C TRP A 38 -6.01 19.21 7.20
N LYS A 39 -5.71 18.27 8.09
CA LYS A 39 -5.22 18.62 9.42
C LYS A 39 -3.76 19.05 9.32
N PRO A 40 -3.34 20.09 10.05
CA PRO A 40 -1.94 20.44 10.17
C PRO A 40 -1.13 19.28 10.74
N ALA A 41 0.06 19.04 10.17
CA ALA A 41 1.02 18.10 10.75
C ALA A 41 1.49 18.59 12.13
N ILE A 42 1.73 17.65 13.04
CA ILE A 42 2.28 17.93 14.37
C ILE A 42 3.76 17.56 14.44
N VAL A 43 4.52 18.31 15.25
CA VAL A 43 5.91 17.96 15.53
C VAL A 43 5.93 16.77 16.48
N VAL A 44 6.66 15.72 16.10
CA VAL A 44 6.87 14.53 16.93
C VAL A 44 8.27 14.54 17.54
N MET A 45 8.43 13.85 18.67
CA MET A 45 9.74 13.65 19.28
C MET A 45 10.60 12.79 18.35
N ALA A 46 11.78 13.29 17.99
CA ALA A 46 12.75 12.51 17.22
C ALA A 46 13.26 11.33 18.05
N THR A 47 13.63 10.25 17.37
CA THR A 47 14.38 9.18 18.03
C THR A 47 15.75 9.71 18.46
N GLU A 48 16.31 9.17 19.54
CA GLU A 48 17.63 9.60 20.05
C GLU A 48 18.80 9.16 19.15
N LYS A 49 18.52 8.43 18.07
CA LYS A 49 19.54 7.87 17.18
C LYS A 49 19.89 8.87 16.07
N GLN A 50 21.18 8.91 15.74
CA GLN A 50 21.66 9.63 14.56
C GLN A 50 21.12 8.97 13.29
N LEU A 51 20.65 9.78 12.34
CA LEU A 51 20.30 9.31 11.00
C LEU A 51 21.59 8.94 10.25
N LEU A 52 21.63 7.71 9.75
CA LEU A 52 22.70 7.17 8.93
C LEU A 52 22.15 6.84 7.53
N PRO A 53 22.98 6.93 6.48
CA PRO A 53 22.59 6.43 5.17
C PRO A 53 22.36 4.91 5.21
N GLU A 54 21.39 4.42 4.43
CA GLU A 54 21.20 2.98 4.19
C GLU A 54 22.39 2.44 3.38
N GLU A 55 22.99 1.33 3.83
CA GLU A 55 24.14 0.71 3.15
C GLU A 55 23.75 -0.46 2.23
N ASP A 56 22.60 -1.09 2.50
CA ASP A 56 22.09 -2.22 1.73
C ASP A 56 21.25 -1.78 0.51
N HIS A 57 20.97 -2.72 -0.39
CA HIS A 57 20.11 -2.46 -1.53
C HIS A 57 18.65 -2.32 -1.12
N PRO A 58 17.91 -1.34 -1.67
CA PRO A 58 16.51 -1.14 -1.33
C PRO A 58 15.66 -2.32 -1.81
N VAL A 59 14.60 -2.63 -1.05
CA VAL A 59 13.54 -3.52 -1.50
C VAL A 59 12.84 -2.88 -2.70
N LYS A 60 12.71 -3.64 -3.79
CA LYS A 60 12.03 -3.22 -5.01
C LYS A 60 11.36 -4.41 -5.70
N VAL A 61 10.41 -4.13 -6.58
CA VAL A 61 9.85 -5.16 -7.47
C VAL A 61 10.97 -5.65 -8.39
N MET A 62 11.36 -6.92 -8.24
CA MET A 62 12.44 -7.54 -9.02
C MET A 62 11.92 -8.23 -10.28
N GLU A 63 10.73 -8.82 -10.19
CA GLU A 63 10.10 -9.60 -11.25
C GLU A 63 8.57 -9.50 -11.10
N VAL A 64 7.86 -9.54 -12.22
CA VAL A 64 6.39 -9.67 -12.26
C VAL A 64 6.07 -11.03 -12.85
N LEU A 65 5.49 -11.90 -12.05
CA LEU A 65 5.14 -13.27 -12.46
C LEU A 65 3.75 -13.26 -13.10
N PRO A 66 3.60 -13.69 -14.36
CA PRO A 66 2.28 -13.80 -14.98
C PRO A 66 1.51 -14.99 -14.39
N VAL A 67 0.18 -14.88 -14.37
CA VAL A 67 -0.71 -16.00 -14.04
C VAL A 67 -0.55 -17.09 -15.11
N GLN A 68 -0.23 -18.31 -14.68
CA GLN A 68 -0.06 -19.46 -15.58
C GLN A 68 -1.37 -20.25 -15.73
N ARG A 69 -2.21 -20.27 -14.70
CA ARG A 69 -3.49 -20.96 -14.72
C ARG A 69 -4.52 -20.30 -13.83
N ILE A 70 -5.76 -20.25 -14.30
CA ILE A 70 -6.94 -19.85 -13.52
C ILE A 70 -7.87 -21.05 -13.40
N SER A 71 -8.43 -21.28 -12.21
CA SER A 71 -9.45 -22.30 -11.98
C SER A 71 -10.55 -21.80 -11.05
N GLN A 72 -11.71 -22.46 -11.08
CA GLN A 72 -12.85 -22.14 -10.24
C GLN A 72 -13.25 -23.38 -9.42
N PRO A 73 -12.61 -23.66 -8.27
CA PRO A 73 -12.89 -24.85 -7.48
C PRO A 73 -14.33 -24.89 -6.94
N GLN A 74 -14.97 -23.73 -6.76
CA GLN A 74 -16.36 -23.58 -6.35
C GLN A 74 -16.99 -22.36 -7.07
N PRO A 75 -18.32 -22.35 -7.30
CA PRO A 75 -19.00 -21.18 -7.86
C PRO A 75 -18.65 -19.89 -7.12
N GLY A 76 -18.18 -18.88 -7.85
CA GLY A 76 -17.76 -17.58 -7.29
C GLY A 76 -16.35 -17.52 -6.68
N ILE A 77 -15.66 -18.65 -6.49
CA ILE A 77 -14.30 -18.71 -5.93
C ILE A 77 -13.30 -19.00 -7.04
N TYR A 78 -12.35 -18.09 -7.27
CA TYR A 78 -11.30 -18.25 -8.27
C TYR A 78 -9.94 -18.48 -7.61
N MET A 79 -9.15 -19.38 -8.19
CA MET A 79 -7.77 -19.66 -7.80
C MET A 79 -6.82 -19.36 -8.96
N TYR A 80 -5.83 -18.53 -8.68
CA TYR A 80 -4.78 -18.11 -9.61
C TYR A 80 -3.48 -18.80 -9.23
N ASP A 81 -2.88 -19.52 -10.18
CA ASP A 81 -1.61 -20.21 -10.03
C ASP A 81 -0.55 -19.49 -10.87
N PHE A 82 0.48 -18.99 -10.20
CA PHE A 82 1.62 -18.28 -10.80
C PHE A 82 2.78 -19.22 -11.17
N GLY A 83 2.69 -20.51 -10.81
CA GLY A 83 3.71 -21.52 -11.10
C GLY A 83 4.98 -21.44 -10.25
N GLN A 84 5.09 -20.46 -9.35
CA GLN A 84 6.23 -20.24 -8.47
C GLN A 84 5.75 -19.73 -7.09
N ASN A 85 6.32 -20.28 -6.02
CA ASN A 85 6.14 -19.71 -4.68
C ASN A 85 7.04 -18.48 -4.51
N ALA A 86 6.49 -17.35 -4.05
CA ALA A 86 7.18 -16.06 -4.02
C ALA A 86 6.80 -15.22 -2.79
N SER A 87 7.57 -14.16 -2.54
CA SER A 87 7.24 -13.09 -1.58
C SER A 87 6.98 -11.82 -2.38
N GLY A 88 5.84 -11.16 -2.13
CA GLY A 88 5.42 -9.97 -2.88
C GLY A 88 3.98 -9.58 -2.58
N ILE A 89 3.40 -8.82 -3.50
CA ILE A 89 2.00 -8.36 -3.50
C ILE A 89 1.35 -8.73 -4.84
N ILE A 90 0.03 -8.49 -4.94
CA ILE A 90 -0.74 -8.63 -6.18
C ILE A 90 -1.21 -7.24 -6.61
N ASP A 91 -1.17 -6.96 -7.92
CA ASP A 91 -1.62 -5.72 -8.58
C ASP A 91 -2.48 -6.09 -9.80
#